data_AF-Q7P9K0-F1
#
_entry.id   AF-Q7P9K0-F1
#
_cell.length_a   1.000
_cell.length_b   1.000
_cell.length_c   1.000
_cell.angle_alpha   90.00
_cell.angle_beta   90.00
_cell.angle_gamma   90.00
#
_symmetry.space_group_name_H-M   'P 1'
#
loop_
_entity.id
_entity.type
_entity.pdbx_description
1 polymer ?
#
loop_
_entity_poly.entity_id
_entity_poly.type
_entity_poly.pdbx_seq_one_letter_code
_entity_poly.pdbx_strand_id
1 'polypeptide(L)' 'MLLLKIYIGIIIKKNMKNVYEISNMYFAAAKASCTLPKKFWYEKFRNNQIEQFGADHPNSIKILNLKCDGSN' A
#
# COMPACT_ATOMS: atom_id res chain seq x y z
N MET A 1 -15.27 -0.88 -7.11
CA MET A 1 -14.22 -1.03 -6.07
C MET A 1 -13.67 -2.46 -5.89
N LEU A 2 -14.39 -3.53 -6.29
CA LEU A 2 -13.86 -4.91 -6.28
C LEU A 2 -12.82 -5.15 -7.40
N LEU A 3 -13.04 -4.57 -8.57
CA LEU A 3 -12.13 -4.64 -9.72
C LEU A 3 -10.74 -4.06 -9.42
N LEU A 4 -10.65 -2.94 -8.68
CA LEU A 4 -9.37 -2.32 -8.32
C LEU A 4 -8.53 -3.23 -7.40
N LYS A 5 -9.19 -3.96 -6.48
CA LYS A 5 -8.53 -4.90 -5.56
C LYS A 5 -7.95 -6.10 -6.29
N ILE A 6 -8.73 -6.67 -7.22
CA ILE A 6 -8.30 -7.78 -8.06
C ILE A 6 -7.18 -7.32 -8.99
N TYR A 7 -7.32 -6.14 -9.60
CA TYR A 7 -6.33 -5.59 -10.52
C TYR A 7 -4.97 -5.32 -9.85
N ILE A 8 -4.95 -4.64 -8.69
CA ILE A 8 -3.71 -4.39 -7.95
C ILE A 8 -3.06 -5.71 -7.50
N GLY A 9 -3.86 -6.66 -6.99
CA GLY A 9 -3.34 -7.98 -6.58
C GLY A 9 -2.74 -8.79 -7.73
N ILE A 10 -3.36 -8.76 -8.92
CA ILE A 10 -2.83 -9.42 -10.12
C ILE A 10 -1.56 -8.75 -10.60
N ILE A 11 -1.48 -7.41 -10.59
CA ILE A 11 -0.29 -6.69 -11.02
C ILE A 11 0.89 -6.98 -10.09
N ILE A 12 0.71 -6.91 -8.77
CA ILE A 12 1.80 -7.19 -7.81
C ILE A 12 2.35 -8.61 -8.02
N LYS A 13 1.47 -9.60 -8.23
CA LYS A 13 1.88 -11.00 -8.45
C LYS A 13 2.59 -11.22 -9.78
N LYS A 14 2.24 -10.46 -10.83
CA LYS A 14 2.87 -10.57 -12.17
C LYS A 14 4.16 -9.74 -12.32
N ASN A 15 4.33 -8.67 -11.54
CA ASN A 15 5.48 -7.76 -11.59
C ASN A 15 6.59 -8.04 -10.56
N MET A 16 6.65 -9.25 -9.98
CA MET A 16 7.75 -9.67 -9.08
C MET A 16 9.16 -9.60 -9.69
N LYS A 17 9.30 -9.24 -10.97
CA LYS A 17 10.58 -8.96 -11.62
C LYS A 17 11.13 -7.55 -11.34
N ASN A 18 10.30 -6.59 -10.89
CA ASN A 18 10.75 -5.24 -10.54
C ASN A 18 10.33 -4.85 -9.11
N VAL A 19 11.22 -5.15 -8.17
CA VAL A 19 11.05 -4.94 -6.72
C VAL A 19 10.73 -3.46 -6.39
N TYR A 20 11.29 -2.51 -7.14
CA TYR A 20 11.02 -1.08 -6.96
C TYR A 20 9.57 -0.70 -7.33
N GLU A 21 9.06 -1.23 -8.44
CA GLU A 21 7.67 -0.98 -8.85
C GLU A 21 6.67 -1.53 -7.84
N ILE A 22 6.93 -2.72 -7.29
CA ILE A 22 6.07 -3.31 -6.25
C ILE A 22 6.00 -2.40 -5.03
N SER A 23 7.13 -1.85 -4.57
CA SER A 23 7.11 -0.94 -3.44
C SER A 23 6.28 0.32 -3.72
N ASN A 24 6.40 0.89 -4.91
CA ASN A 24 5.61 2.06 -5.31
C ASN A 24 4.11 1.73 -5.38
N MET A 25 3.77 0.52 -5.81
CA MET A 25 2.39 0.06 -5.83
C MET A 25 1.79 -0.08 -4.44
N TYR A 26 2.52 -0.64 -3.48
CA TYR A 26 2.05 -0.68 -2.08
C TYR A 26 1.86 0.72 -1.51
N PHE A 27 2.79 1.64 -1.78
CA PHE A 27 2.64 3.04 -1.37
C PHE A 27 1.39 3.69 -1.96
N ALA A 28 1.17 3.55 -3.28
CA ALA A 28 0.00 4.11 -3.95
C ALA A 28 -1.30 3.51 -3.41
N ALA A 29 -1.32 2.19 -3.17
CA ALA A 29 -2.49 1.50 -2.63
C ALA A 29 -2.79 1.92 -1.17
N ALA A 30 -1.77 2.08 -0.33
CA ALA A 30 -1.92 2.60 1.03
C ALA A 30 -2.46 4.04 1.01
N LYS A 31 -1.89 4.92 0.19
CA LYS A 31 -2.37 6.30 0.03
C LYS A 31 -3.82 6.37 -0.47
N ALA A 32 -4.19 5.56 -1.45
CA ALA A 32 -5.55 5.53 -1.98
C ALA A 32 -6.56 4.98 -0.96
N SER A 33 -6.17 3.98 -0.18
CA SER A 33 -7.05 3.39 0.84
C SER A 33 -7.15 4.22 2.13
N CYS A 34 -6.21 5.15 2.34
CA CYS A 34 -6.23 6.14 3.42
C CYS A 34 -7.52 6.98 3.41
N THR A 35 -8.11 7.24 2.22
CA THR A 35 -9.36 8.00 2.07
C THR A 35 -10.62 7.19 2.36
N LEU A 36 -10.51 5.87 2.51
CA LEU A 36 -11.66 5.01 2.79
C LEU A 36 -12.06 5.11 4.27
N PRO A 37 -13.37 4.99 4.60
CA PRO A 37 -13.83 4.95 5.98
C PRO A 37 -13.23 3.77 6.76
N LYS A 38 -13.09 2.62 6.08
CA LYS A 38 -12.52 1.40 6.67
C LYS A 38 -11.01 1.35 6.42
N LYS A 39 -10.22 1.51 7.49
CA LYS A 39 -8.76 1.52 7.45
C LYS A 39 -8.10 0.17 7.23
N PHE A 40 -8.87 -0.92 7.24
CA PHE A 40 -8.39 -2.27 6.94
C PHE A 40 -7.49 -2.34 5.69
N TRP A 41 -7.86 -1.64 4.60
CA TRP A 41 -7.07 -1.68 3.37
C TRP A 41 -5.75 -0.92 3.49
N TYR A 42 -5.76 0.23 4.18
CA TYR A 42 -4.54 0.97 4.48
C TYR A 42 -3.59 0.11 5.31
N GLU A 43 -4.09 -0.50 6.39
CA GLU A 43 -3.31 -1.39 7.25
C GLU A 43 -2.75 -2.58 6.49
N LYS A 44 -3.54 -3.20 5.61
CA LYS A 44 -3.11 -4.32 4.78
C LYS A 44 -1.95 -3.93 3.86
N PHE A 45 -2.05 -2.82 3.13
CA PHE A 45 -0.98 -2.38 2.22
C PHE A 45 0.25 -1.88 2.96
N ARG A 46 0.07 -1.19 4.11
CA ARG A 46 1.16 -0.81 5.00
C ARG A 46 1.92 -2.03 5.50
N ASN A 47 1.22 -3.03 6.05
CA ASN A 47 1.84 -4.22 6.61
C ASN A 47 2.56 -5.02 5.51
N ASN A 48 1.95 -5.20 4.34
CA ASN A 48 2.61 -5.87 3.21
C ASN A 48 3.90 -5.16 2.77
N GLN A 49 3.91 -3.83 2.73
CA GLN A 49 5.12 -3.06 2.41
C GLN A 49 6.21 -3.25 3.47
N ILE A 50 5.86 -3.26 4.75
CA ILE A 50 6.81 -3.46 5.85
C ILE A 50 7.34 -4.90 5.85
N GLU A 51 6.48 -5.90 5.64
CA GLU A 51 6.87 -7.32 5.60
C GLU A 51 7.84 -7.62 4.45
N GLN A 52 7.60 -7.02 3.27
CA GLN A 52 8.41 -7.29 2.07
C GLN A 52 9.67 -6.43 1.97
N PHE A 53 9.67 -5.20 2.47
CA PHE A 53 10.76 -4.23 2.27
C PHE A 53 11.40 -3.73 3.56
N GLY A 54 10.85 -4.04 4.73
CA GLY A 54 11.28 -3.51 6.01
C GLY A 54 10.64 -2.17 6.38
N ALA A 55 10.64 -1.84 7.66
CA ALA A 55 10.07 -0.59 8.19
C ALA A 55 10.87 0.65 7.77
N ASP A 56 12.19 0.51 7.58
CA ASP A 56 13.09 1.63 7.25
C ASP A 56 13.15 1.95 5.74
N HIS A 57 12.46 1.18 4.89
CA HIS A 57 12.41 1.46 3.47
C HIS A 57 11.75 2.83 3.21
N PRO A 58 12.22 3.64 2.24
CA PRO A 58 11.69 4.99 2.01
C PRO A 58 10.17 5.05 1.83
N ASN A 59 9.59 4.06 1.14
CA ASN A 59 8.15 3.98 0.98
C ASN A 59 7.43 3.50 2.24
N SER A 60 8.03 2.65 3.07
CA SER A 60 7.47 2.27 4.38
C SER A 60 7.37 3.50 5.30
N ILE A 61 8.43 4.31 5.36
CA ILE A 61 8.44 5.59 6.11
C ILE A 61 7.35 6.53 5.59
N LYS A 62 7.24 6.69 4.26
CA LYS A 62 6.18 7.53 3.68
C LYS A 62 4.79 7.03 4.04
N ILE A 63 4.53 5.72 4.02
CA ILE A 63 3.23 5.16 4.42
C ILE A 63 2.95 5.45 5.90
N LEU A 64 3.93 5.21 6.78
CA LEU A 64 3.77 5.41 8.22
C LEU A 64 3.48 6.88 8.58
N ASN A 65 3.96 7.82 7.76
CA ASN A 65 3.71 9.25 7.91
C ASN A 65 2.42 9.75 7.22
N LEU A 66 1.64 8.87 6.58
CA LEU A 66 0.33 9.25 6.04
C LEU A 66 -0.63 9.53 7.20
N LYS A 67 -1.20 10.74 7.22
CA LYS A 67 -2.34 11.08 8.08
C LYS A 67 -3.59 10.43 7.50
N CYS A 68 -4.00 9.30 8.07
CA CYS A 68 -5.17 8.54 7.64
C CYS A 68 -6.35 8.64 8.62
N ASP A 69 -6.22 9.53 9.57
CA ASP A 69 -7.19 9.96 10.57
C ASP A 69 -8.27 10.72 9.81
N GLY A 70 -9.48 10.19 9.78
CA GLY A 70 -10.64 10.82 9.13
C GLY A 70 -11.15 12.05 9.89
N SER A 71 -10.25 12.87 10.43
CA SER A 71 -10.55 14.08 11.18
C SER A 71 -10.54 15.27 10.22
N ASN A 72 -11.67 15.45 9.52
CA ASN A 72 -12.20 16.78 9.23
C ASN A 72 -13.37 17.02 10.17
#